data_AF-A0A8D0GUZ6-F1
#
_entry.id   AF-A0A8D0GUZ6-F1
#
_cell.length_a   1.000
_cell.length_b   1.000
_cell.length_c   1.000
_cell.angle_alpha   90.00
_cell.angle_beta   90.00
_cell.angle_gamma   90.00
#
_symmetry.space_group_name_H-M   'P 1'
#
loop_
_entity.id
_entity.type
_entity.pdbx_description
1 polymer ?
#
loop_
_entity_poly.entity_id
_entity_poly.type
_entity_poly.pdbx_seq_one_letter_code
_entity_poly.pdbx_strand_id
1 'polypeptide(L)'
;MRHNPPTPHPPARSQALGARPRASPNPPSAEDGHVTGLAQRVQEVLPHVPLSAICRDLAQTHCVDTTIANLLEEQVPFTPPAADPETKAALLGTSTPGLQHSAAPLPAKAPEKLFARSPVERHMSLQERKQALYDSARRKFTQKHKTPQAEGSC
;
A
#
# COMPACT_ATOMS: atom_id res chain seq x y z
N MET A 1 -39.30 -8.02 73.97
CA MET A 1 -38.62 -7.25 75.03
C MET A 1 -37.20 -6.97 74.56
N ARG A 2 -36.78 -5.70 74.63
CA ARG A 2 -35.43 -5.16 74.39
C ARG A 2 -35.04 -4.85 72.93
N HIS A 3 -35.24 -3.57 72.61
CA HIS A 3 -34.47 -2.80 71.64
C HIS A 3 -33.00 -2.72 72.05
N ASN A 4 -32.06 -2.73 71.11
CA ASN A 4 -30.91 -1.80 71.08
C ASN A 4 -30.20 -1.86 69.72
N PRO A 5 -30.02 -0.72 69.00
CA PRO A 5 -29.22 -0.64 67.78
C PRO A 5 -27.73 -0.42 68.11
N PRO A 6 -26.78 -0.78 67.23
CA PRO A 6 -25.44 -0.23 67.30
C PRO A 6 -25.39 1.16 66.64
N THR A 7 -25.15 2.19 67.45
CA THR A 7 -24.75 3.53 67.04
C THR A 7 -23.24 3.59 66.68
N PRO A 8 -22.79 4.66 66.01
CA PRO A 8 -21.59 4.70 65.18
C PRO A 8 -20.33 5.17 65.93
N HIS A 9 -19.15 4.89 65.37
CA HIS A 9 -17.89 5.53 65.74
C HIS A 9 -16.98 5.74 64.49
N PRO A 10 -16.01 6.68 64.55
CA PRO A 10 -15.71 7.67 63.49
C PRO A 10 -14.44 7.31 62.65
N PRO A 11 -13.95 8.19 61.73
CA PRO A 11 -13.13 7.78 60.60
C PRO A 11 -11.63 7.70 60.93
N ALA A 12 -10.99 6.61 60.52
CA ALA A 12 -9.54 6.55 60.43
C ALA A 12 -9.08 7.34 59.19
N ARG A 13 -8.58 8.54 59.47
CA ARG A 13 -7.95 9.49 58.55
C ARG A 13 -6.60 8.96 58.04
N SER A 14 -6.39 9.15 56.72
CA SER A 14 -5.11 9.29 56.03
C SER A 14 -4.18 8.07 55.94
N GLN A 15 -4.13 7.47 54.75
CA GLN A 15 -2.84 7.31 54.09
C GLN A 15 -2.89 8.01 52.73
N ALA A 16 -2.06 9.05 52.63
CA ALA A 16 -1.82 9.81 51.43
C ALA A 16 -0.79 9.07 50.55
N LEU A 17 -0.76 9.47 49.28
CA LEU A 17 0.35 9.29 48.34
C LEU A 17 0.49 7.88 47.74
N GLY A 18 -0.36 7.65 46.75
CA GLY A 18 -0.15 6.65 45.71
C GLY A 18 -0.87 7.02 44.43
N ALA A 19 -0.80 8.30 44.03
CA ALA A 19 -1.21 8.72 42.69
C ALA A 19 -0.22 8.13 41.68
N ARG A 20 -0.39 6.85 41.37
CA ARG A 20 0.18 6.26 40.16
C ARG A 20 -0.93 6.30 39.13
N PRO A 21 -0.87 7.19 38.12
CA PRO A 21 -1.65 6.97 36.91
C PRO A 21 -1.21 5.59 36.42
N ARG A 22 -2.10 4.60 36.54
CA ARG A 22 -1.98 3.38 35.77
C ARG A 22 -2.12 3.86 34.32
N ALA A 23 -0.98 4.16 33.70
CA ALA A 23 -0.89 4.33 32.26
C ALA A 23 -1.62 3.13 31.68
N SER A 24 -2.78 3.41 31.09
CA SER A 24 -3.52 2.42 30.33
C SER A 24 -2.56 1.98 29.23
N PRO A 25 -2.15 0.70 29.13
CA PRO A 25 -1.51 0.25 27.91
C PRO A 25 -2.59 0.41 26.84
N ASN A 26 -2.45 1.43 25.99
CA ASN A 26 -3.24 1.50 24.78
C ASN A 26 -3.07 0.14 24.09
N PRO A 27 -4.16 -0.54 23.72
CA PRO A 27 -4.02 -1.73 22.89
C PRO A 27 -3.21 -1.33 21.65
N PRO A 28 -2.25 -2.16 21.19
CA PRO A 28 -1.62 -1.91 19.91
C PRO A 28 -2.75 -1.65 18.91
N SER A 29 -2.71 -0.49 18.26
CA SER A 29 -3.78 -0.09 17.35
C SER A 29 -3.96 -1.26 16.38
N ALA A 30 -5.19 -1.72 16.14
CA ALA A 30 -5.41 -2.90 15.30
C ALA A 30 -4.70 -2.79 13.92
N GLU A 31 -4.50 -1.55 13.49
CA GLU A 31 -3.68 -1.14 12.35
C GLU A 31 -2.22 -1.62 12.41
N ASP A 32 -1.54 -1.53 13.57
CA ASP A 32 -0.16 -1.98 13.76
C ASP A 32 -0.03 -3.50 13.57
N GLY A 33 -1.03 -4.27 14.03
CA GLY A 33 -1.07 -5.71 13.85
C GLY A 33 -1.23 -6.11 12.38
N HIS A 34 -2.10 -5.39 11.65
CA HIS A 34 -2.28 -5.60 10.22
C HIS A 34 -1.03 -5.25 9.41
N VAL A 35 -0.41 -4.10 9.68
CA VAL A 35 0.85 -3.68 9.04
C VAL A 35 1.96 -4.68 9.30
N THR A 36 2.07 -5.22 10.52
CA THR A 36 3.05 -6.25 10.85
C THR A 36 2.84 -7.53 10.03
N GLY A 37 1.59 -7.96 9.85
CA GLY A 37 1.27 -9.14 9.03
C GLY A 37 1.54 -8.94 7.54
N LEU A 38 1.34 -7.72 7.02
CA LEU A 38 1.74 -7.37 5.65
C LEU A 38 3.27 -7.30 5.51
N ALA A 39 3.96 -6.75 6.51
CA ALA A 39 5.41 -6.61 6.50
C ALA A 39 6.13 -7.96 6.45
N GLN A 40 5.61 -8.97 7.16
CA GLN A 40 6.16 -10.33 7.12
C GLN A 40 6.08 -10.94 5.71
N ARG A 41 4.97 -10.74 4.97
CA ARG A 41 4.85 -11.22 3.58
C ARG A 41 5.84 -10.54 2.65
N VAL A 42 6.09 -9.25 2.86
CA VAL A 42 7.12 -8.53 2.11
C VAL A 42 8.52 -9.06 2.47
N GLN A 43 8.77 -9.37 3.75
CA GLN A 43 10.05 -9.93 4.21
C GLN A 43 10.38 -11.30 3.57
N GLU A 44 9.37 -12.12 3.28
CA GLU A 44 9.54 -13.40 2.58
C GLU A 44 10.08 -13.22 1.15
N VAL A 45 9.68 -12.15 0.46
CA VAL A 45 10.10 -11.86 -0.91
C VAL A 45 11.30 -10.91 -0.99
N LEU A 46 11.54 -10.10 0.05
CA LEU A 46 12.65 -9.16 0.17
C LEU A 46 13.41 -9.37 1.49
N PRO A 47 14.14 -10.50 1.65
CA PRO A 47 14.76 -10.87 2.93
C PRO A 47 15.90 -9.92 3.36
N HIS A 48 16.46 -9.14 2.42
CA HIS A 48 17.56 -8.21 2.69
C HIS A 48 17.09 -6.84 3.20
N VAL A 49 15.80 -6.56 3.12
CA VAL A 49 15.23 -5.28 3.55
C VAL A 49 14.83 -5.40 5.03
N PRO A 50 15.14 -4.41 5.89
CA PRO A 50 14.72 -4.45 7.28
C PRO A 50 13.22 -4.20 7.45
N LEU A 51 12.60 -4.94 8.38
CA LEU A 51 11.17 -4.80 8.73
C LEU A 51 10.76 -3.37 9.04
N SER A 52 11.65 -2.55 9.63
CA SER A 52 11.36 -1.15 9.93
C SER A 52 11.12 -0.30 8.69
N ALA A 53 11.87 -0.54 7.60
CA ALA A 53 11.67 0.14 6.32
C ALA A 53 10.36 -0.31 5.66
N ILE A 54 10.08 -1.61 5.72
CA ILE A 54 8.85 -2.20 5.19
C ILE A 54 7.62 -1.66 5.92
N CYS A 55 7.62 -1.66 7.26
CA CYS A 55 6.52 -1.13 8.06
C CYS A 55 6.31 0.38 7.80
N ARG A 56 7.38 1.15 7.64
CA ARG A 56 7.29 2.59 7.34
C ARG A 56 6.62 2.84 6.00
N ASP A 57 6.99 2.08 4.96
CA ASP A 57 6.38 2.23 3.64
C ASP A 57 4.92 1.72 3.66
N LEU A 58 4.65 0.58 4.28
CA LEU A 58 3.28 0.03 4.40
C LEU A 58 2.33 0.96 5.18
N ALA A 59 2.85 1.72 6.14
CA ALA A 59 2.07 2.75 6.85
C ALA A 59 1.65 3.92 5.94
N GLN A 60 2.30 4.09 4.79
CA GLN A 60 1.97 5.12 3.79
C GLN A 60 1.17 4.56 2.62
N THR A 61 1.61 3.42 2.08
CA THR A 61 1.06 2.84 0.84
C THR A 61 -0.11 1.89 1.08
N HIS A 62 -0.20 1.27 2.26
CA HIS A 62 -1.19 0.26 2.62
C HIS A 62 -1.32 -0.89 1.60
N CYS A 63 -0.28 -1.14 0.79
CA CYS A 63 -0.33 -2.09 -0.31
C CYS A 63 1.02 -2.79 -0.49
N VAL A 64 1.04 -4.12 -0.31
CA VAL A 64 2.23 -4.98 -0.41
C VAL A 64 2.95 -4.82 -1.74
N ASP A 65 2.22 -4.86 -2.87
CA ASP A 65 2.84 -4.78 -4.20
C ASP A 65 3.48 -3.41 -4.46
N THR A 66 2.85 -2.35 -3.94
CA THR A 66 3.39 -0.98 -4.05
C THR A 66 4.63 -0.85 -3.18
N THR A 67 4.59 -1.39 -1.95
CA THR A 67 5.76 -1.44 -1.07
C THR A 67 6.93 -2.21 -1.68
N ILE A 68 6.68 -3.36 -2.30
CA ILE A 68 7.74 -4.14 -2.98
C ILE A 68 8.36 -3.31 -4.12
N ALA A 69 7.52 -2.69 -4.96
CA ALA A 69 8.00 -1.85 -6.06
C ALA A 69 8.84 -0.67 -5.54
N ASN A 70 8.34 0.05 -4.53
CA ASN A 70 9.04 1.18 -3.92
C ASN A 70 10.39 0.75 -3.33
N LEU A 71 10.45 -0.36 -2.60
CA LEU A 71 11.70 -0.84 -1.97
C LEU A 71 12.73 -1.37 -2.98
N LEU A 72 12.29 -1.80 -4.16
CA LEU A 72 13.17 -2.23 -5.26
C LEU A 72 13.64 -1.05 -6.12
N GLU A 73 12.82 -0.01 -6.25
CA GLU A 73 13.13 1.22 -6.99
C GLU A 73 13.94 2.22 -6.14
N GLU A 74 13.67 2.30 -4.84
CA GLU A 74 14.53 2.97 -3.86
C GLU A 74 15.79 2.13 -3.67
N GLN A 75 16.88 2.54 -4.31
CA GLN A 75 18.23 2.14 -3.92
C GLN A 75 18.44 2.55 -2.45
N VAL A 76 18.05 1.68 -1.51
CA VAL A 76 18.71 1.61 -0.21
C VAL A 76 20.16 1.31 -0.56
N PRO A 77 21.14 2.21 -0.30
CA PRO A 77 22.53 1.86 -0.46
C PRO A 77 22.81 0.73 0.55
N PHE A 78 22.71 -0.49 0.07
CA PHE A 78 23.12 -1.68 0.79
C PHE A 78 24.65 -1.64 0.80
N THR A 79 25.23 -1.15 1.89
CA THR A 79 26.63 -1.41 2.21
C THR A 79 26.71 -2.80 2.82
N PRO A 80 27.19 -3.84 2.10
CA PRO A 80 27.49 -5.11 2.72
C PRO A 80 28.58 -4.91 3.80
N PRO A 81 28.50 -5.57 4.96
CA PRO A 81 29.61 -5.61 5.90
C PRO A 81 30.83 -6.27 5.21
N ALA A 82 31.95 -5.55 5.22
CA ALA A 82 33.19 -5.94 4.55
C ALA A 82 33.90 -7.12 5.25
N ALA A 83 34.20 -8.17 4.47
CA ALA A 83 35.30 -9.15 4.60
C ALA A 83 34.95 -10.34 3.66
N ASP A 84 35.72 -10.82 2.68
CA ASP A 84 37.13 -10.69 2.27
C ASP A 84 37.26 -10.95 0.75
N PRO A 85 38.40 -10.62 0.10
CA PRO A 85 38.56 -10.67 -1.35
C PRO A 85 39.13 -12.01 -1.84
N GLU A 86 38.41 -12.74 -2.70
CA GLU A 86 39.09 -13.65 -3.63
C GLU A 86 38.36 -13.78 -4.97
N THR A 87 38.88 -13.04 -5.94
CA THR A 87 39.20 -13.49 -7.30
C THR A 87 38.25 -14.49 -7.98
N LYS A 88 37.42 -14.00 -8.91
CA LYS A 88 37.55 -14.39 -10.33
C LYS A 88 36.72 -13.50 -11.26
N ALA A 89 37.42 -13.06 -12.29
CA ALA A 89 37.02 -12.12 -13.32
C ALA A 89 36.15 -12.72 -14.43
N ALA A 90 35.66 -11.82 -15.28
CA ALA A 90 35.05 -11.97 -16.62
C ALA A 90 33.51 -12.19 -16.62
N LEU A 91 32.69 -11.48 -17.39
CA LEU A 91 32.89 -10.68 -18.61
C LEU A 91 32.02 -9.41 -18.60
N LEU A 92 32.59 -8.30 -19.08
CA LEU A 92 31.82 -7.29 -19.82
C LEU A 92 31.44 -7.87 -21.18
N GLY A 93 30.20 -7.67 -21.63
CA GLY A 93 29.81 -8.08 -22.98
C GLY A 93 28.36 -7.82 -23.31
N THR A 94 28.09 -6.62 -23.80
CA THR A 94 26.94 -6.24 -24.63
C THR A 94 26.36 -7.37 -25.49
N SER A 95 25.05 -7.59 -25.44
CA SER A 95 24.29 -8.19 -26.53
C SER A 95 22.80 -7.82 -26.43
N THR A 96 22.42 -6.81 -27.21
CA THR A 96 21.06 -6.60 -27.69
C THR A 96 20.64 -7.79 -28.58
N PRO A 97 19.46 -8.40 -28.43
CA PRO A 97 18.86 -9.12 -29.53
C PRO A 97 18.04 -8.12 -30.36
N GLY A 98 18.60 -7.72 -31.49
CA GLY A 98 17.81 -7.18 -32.58
C GLY A 98 16.90 -8.28 -33.11
N LEU A 99 15.61 -8.01 -33.16
CA LEU A 99 14.66 -8.72 -34.00
C LEU A 99 14.11 -7.71 -35.00
N GLN A 100 14.76 -7.68 -36.16
CA GLN A 100 14.21 -7.09 -37.36
C GLN A 100 13.08 -8.02 -37.83
N HIS A 101 11.83 -7.56 -37.72
CA HIS A 101 10.75 -8.09 -38.54
C HIS A 101 10.14 -6.94 -39.35
N SER A 102 10.15 -7.21 -40.65
CA SER A 102 9.70 -6.46 -41.82
C SER A 102 8.68 -5.34 -41.62
N ALA A 103 8.94 -4.26 -42.35
CA ALA A 103 8.04 -3.17 -42.61
C ALA A 103 6.66 -3.64 -43.12
N ALA A 104 5.62 -3.20 -42.43
CA ALA A 104 4.27 -2.98 -42.97
C ALA A 104 3.67 -1.77 -42.21
N PRO A 105 3.11 -0.75 -42.89
CA PRO A 105 2.48 0.36 -42.21
C PRO A 105 1.08 -0.06 -41.73
N LEU A 106 0.96 -0.33 -40.43
CA LEU A 106 -0.32 -0.62 -39.78
C LEU A 106 -0.78 0.59 -38.95
N PRO A 107 -2.09 0.90 -38.94
CA PRO A 107 -2.63 2.15 -38.43
C PRO A 107 -2.42 2.29 -36.93
N ALA A 108 -2.08 3.52 -36.54
CA ALA A 108 -1.82 3.93 -35.18
C ALA A 108 -2.96 3.56 -34.19
N LYS A 109 -2.53 3.32 -32.95
CA LYS A 109 -3.30 3.31 -31.68
C LYS A 109 -3.91 1.98 -31.26
N ALA A 110 -3.07 1.14 -30.66
CA ALA A 110 -3.37 0.66 -29.32
C ALA A 110 -2.07 0.79 -28.50
N PRO A 111 -2.07 1.43 -27.31
CA PRO A 111 -0.93 1.27 -26.43
C PRO A 111 -0.88 -0.21 -26.08
N GLU A 112 0.20 -0.87 -26.52
CA GLU A 112 0.60 -2.14 -25.95
C GLU A 112 0.45 -2.03 -24.44
N LYS A 113 -0.23 -3.01 -23.82
CA LYS A 113 -0.58 -3.02 -22.39
C LYS A 113 0.69 -3.20 -21.55
N LEU A 114 1.59 -2.24 -21.62
CA LEU A 114 2.76 -2.14 -20.79
C LEU A 114 2.39 -1.15 -19.71
N PHE A 115 2.38 -1.62 -18.47
CA PHE A 115 2.24 -0.72 -17.33
C PHE A 115 3.39 0.29 -17.37
N ALA A 116 3.08 1.55 -17.05
CA ALA A 116 4.08 2.60 -16.97
C ALA A 116 5.24 2.20 -16.03
N ARG A 117 6.44 2.71 -16.33
CA ARG A 117 7.68 2.30 -15.65
C ARG A 117 7.71 2.77 -14.20
N SER A 118 7.16 3.94 -13.89
CA SER A 118 7.03 4.44 -12.53
C SER A 118 5.66 4.08 -11.90
N PRO A 119 5.61 3.74 -10.60
CA PRO A 119 4.37 3.51 -9.86
C PRO A 119 3.39 4.69 -9.91
N VAL A 120 3.90 5.93 -9.82
CA VAL A 120 3.07 7.15 -9.87
C VAL A 120 2.40 7.27 -11.24
N GLU A 121 3.17 7.10 -12.30
CA GLU A 121 2.66 7.15 -13.68
C GLU A 121 1.64 6.03 -13.93
N ARG A 122 1.85 4.85 -13.34
CA ARG A 122 0.90 3.73 -13.40
C ARG A 122 -0.41 4.07 -12.69
N HIS A 123 -0.36 4.71 -11.52
CA HIS A 123 -1.54 5.15 -10.79
C HIS A 123 -2.33 6.19 -11.60
N MET A 124 -1.66 7.17 -12.18
CA MET A 124 -2.28 8.19 -13.03
C MET A 124 -2.94 7.54 -14.27
N SER A 125 -2.25 6.60 -14.93
CA SER A 125 -2.81 5.87 -16.08
C SER A 125 -4.08 5.10 -15.72
N LEU A 126 -4.12 4.45 -14.55
CA LEU A 126 -5.33 3.77 -14.06
C LEU A 126 -6.48 4.74 -13.81
N GLN A 127 -6.19 5.90 -13.20
CA GLN A 127 -7.19 6.94 -12.96
C GLN A 127 -7.75 7.51 -14.27
N GLU A 128 -6.89 7.82 -15.24
CA GLU A 128 -7.29 8.30 -16.56
C GLU A 128 -8.17 7.27 -17.29
N ARG A 129 -7.79 6.00 -17.28
CA ARG A 129 -8.56 4.93 -17.92
C ARG A 129 -9.92 4.75 -17.26
N LYS A 130 -9.97 4.82 -15.92
CA LYS A 130 -11.22 4.81 -15.15
C LYS A 130 -12.12 5.97 -15.59
N GLN A 131 -11.57 7.18 -15.67
CA GLN A 131 -12.32 8.37 -16.08
C GLN A 131 -12.84 8.24 -17.53
N ALA A 132 -12.00 7.80 -18.47
CA ALA A 132 -12.38 7.58 -19.86
C ALA A 132 -13.52 6.55 -20.00
N LEU A 133 -13.50 5.49 -19.19
CA LEU A 133 -14.59 4.52 -19.11
C LEU A 133 -15.89 5.18 -18.67
N TYR A 134 -15.88 5.96 -17.57
CA TYR A 134 -17.07 6.67 -17.10
C TYR A 134 -17.60 7.66 -18.14
N ASP A 135 -16.73 8.41 -18.81
CA ASP A 135 -17.14 9.36 -19.85
C ASP A 135 -17.76 8.65 -21.06
N SER A 136 -17.17 7.52 -21.48
CA SER A 136 -17.75 6.70 -22.53
C SER A 136 -19.12 6.14 -22.15
N ALA A 137 -19.28 5.67 -20.91
CA ALA A 137 -20.54 5.13 -20.39
C ALA A 137 -21.61 6.22 -20.30
N ARG A 138 -21.25 7.40 -19.79
CA ARG A 138 -22.13 8.59 -19.75
C ARG A 138 -22.63 8.95 -21.13
N ARG A 139 -21.74 9.05 -22.14
CA ARG A 139 -22.11 9.36 -23.53
C ARG A 139 -23.07 8.31 -24.12
N LYS A 140 -22.77 7.03 -23.93
CA LYS A 140 -23.62 5.93 -24.42
C LYS A 140 -24.99 5.94 -23.74
N PHE A 141 -25.02 6.19 -22.44
CA PHE A 141 -26.26 6.27 -21.66
C PHE A 141 -27.13 7.43 -22.16
N THR A 142 -26.56 8.62 -22.31
CA THR A 142 -27.33 9.76 -22.82
C THR A 142 -27.79 9.54 -24.25
N GLN A 143 -27.00 8.92 -25.12
CA GLN A 143 -27.44 8.59 -26.47
C GLN A 143 -28.62 7.61 -26.48
N LYS A 144 -28.57 6.54 -25.67
CA LYS A 144 -29.63 5.54 -25.57
C LYS A 144 -30.91 6.10 -24.92
N HIS A 145 -30.77 7.02 -23.98
CA HIS A 145 -31.89 7.53 -23.16
C HIS A 145 -32.36 8.94 -23.53
N LYS A 146 -31.66 9.68 -24.41
CA LYS A 146 -32.11 10.99 -24.96
C LYS A 146 -32.84 10.87 -26.31
N THR A 147 -33.11 9.67 -26.81
CA THR A 147 -34.09 9.48 -27.89
C THR A 147 -35.46 9.21 -27.27
N PRO A 148 -36.34 10.21 -27.09
CA PRO A 148 -37.76 9.90 -27.01
C PRO A 148 -38.18 9.33 -28.36
N GLN A 149 -39.00 8.28 -28.36
CA GLN A 149 -40.20 8.21 -29.19
C GLN A 149 -40.28 9.30 -30.28
N ALA A 150 -39.69 9.02 -31.44
CA ALA A 150 -39.97 9.71 -32.71
C ALA A 150 -40.56 8.68 -33.68
N GLU A 151 -41.55 7.93 -33.18
CA GLU A 151 -42.37 6.97 -33.93
C GLU A 151 -43.81 7.41 -33.68
N GLY A 152 -44.37 8.14 -34.65
CA GLY A 152 -45.72 8.68 -34.58
C GLY A 152 -45.95 9.86 -35.52
N SER A 153 -45.82 9.69 -36.84
CA SER A 153 -46.60 10.43 -37.86
C SER A 153 -46.30 9.92 -39.28
N CYS A 154 -47.16 9.03 -39.79
CA CYS A 154 -47.87 9.12 -41.08
C CYS A 154 -48.83 7.93 -41.20
#